data_AF-A0A920UUS3-F1
#
_entry.id   AF-A0A920UUS3-F1
#
_cell.length_a   1.000
_cell.length_b   1.000
_cell.length_c   1.000
_cell.angle_alpha   90.00
_cell.angle_beta   90.00
_cell.angle_gamma   90.00
#
_symmetry.space_group_name_H-M   'P 1'
#
loop_
_entity.id
_entity.type
_entity.pdbx_description
1 polymer ?
#
loop_
_entity_poly.entity_id
_entity_poly.type
_entity_poly.pdbx_seq_one_letter_code
_entity_poly.pdbx_strand_id
1 'polypeptide(L)'
;MKEIAEGILRKMKSRLEQPVSYKIPLGDNEVPLNPLIAKKIKLEYSGNIFCVNCGRKSNKSFNQGYCYPCFQKLAQCDSCIIHPEKCHFDQGTCREPVWGEKYCMQDHIVYLANSSGLKGWNY
;
A
#
# COMPACT_ATOMS: atom_id res chain seq x y z
N MET A 1 -3.36 -16.76 25.56
CA MET A 1 -2.51 -15.97 24.63
C MET A 1 -2.52 -14.54 25.13
N LYS A 2 -1.37 -13.84 25.13
CA LYS A 2 -1.28 -12.44 25.58
C LYS A 2 -1.57 -11.51 24.40
N GLU A 3 -2.46 -10.55 24.59
CA GLU A 3 -2.69 -9.48 23.62
C GLU A 3 -1.46 -8.56 23.57
N ILE A 4 -0.96 -8.29 22.34
CA ILE A 4 0.25 -7.51 22.11
C ILE A 4 -0.07 -6.07 21.72
N ALA A 5 -1.12 -5.88 20.90
CA ALA A 5 -1.61 -4.57 20.48
C ALA A 5 -2.99 -4.70 19.82
N GLU A 6 -3.75 -3.61 19.84
CA GLU A 6 -4.99 -3.40 19.08
C GLU A 6 -4.91 -2.06 18.34
N GLY A 7 -5.51 -1.98 17.15
CA GLY A 7 -5.70 -0.70 16.46
C GLY A 7 -5.94 -0.84 14.96
N ILE A 8 -5.94 0.30 14.26
CA ILE A 8 -6.06 0.33 12.80
C ILE A 8 -4.79 -0.26 12.20
N LEU A 9 -4.94 -1.39 11.51
CA LEU A 9 -3.85 -2.03 10.79
C LEU A 9 -3.38 -1.18 9.62
N ARG A 10 -2.06 -0.95 9.52
CA ARG A 10 -1.41 -0.28 8.37
C ARG A 10 -0.40 -1.20 7.70
N LYS A 11 0.03 -0.80 6.50
CA LYS A 11 1.06 -1.53 5.74
C LYS A 11 2.31 -1.71 6.59
N MET A 12 2.84 -2.93 6.58
CA MET A 12 4.08 -3.28 7.28
C MET A 12 5.23 -2.36 6.85
N LYS A 13 5.98 -1.87 7.84
CA LYS A 13 7.19 -1.08 7.62
C LYS A 13 8.40 -2.01 7.64
N SER A 14 9.29 -1.81 6.67
CA SER A 14 10.59 -2.47 6.63
C SER A 14 11.72 -1.44 6.78
N ARG A 15 12.80 -1.85 7.43
CA ARG A 15 14.04 -1.08 7.52
C ARG A 15 15.21 -1.96 7.12
N LEU A 16 16.05 -1.45 6.22
CA LEU A 16 17.24 -2.15 5.75
C LEU A 16 18.23 -2.31 6.90
N GLU A 17 18.34 -3.54 7.39
CA GLU A 17 19.21 -3.99 8.48
C GLU A 17 19.66 -5.43 8.19
N GLN A 18 20.53 -6.00 9.01
CA GLN A 18 20.99 -7.39 8.88
C GLN A 18 20.66 -8.16 10.18
N PRO A 19 19.59 -8.98 10.22
CA PRO A 19 18.55 -9.16 9.21
C PRO A 19 17.62 -7.93 9.06
N VAL A 20 16.85 -7.86 7.98
CA VAL A 20 15.88 -6.77 7.73
C VAL A 20 14.89 -6.67 8.89
N SER A 21 14.68 -5.46 9.42
CA SER A 21 13.74 -5.22 10.51
C SER A 21 12.33 -4.96 9.96
N TYR A 22 11.35 -5.72 10.45
CA TYR A 22 9.94 -5.59 10.12
C TYR A 22 9.10 -5.17 11.33
N LYS A 23 8.24 -4.18 11.12
CA LYS A 23 7.27 -3.71 12.12
C LYS A 23 5.89 -3.60 11.50
N ILE A 24 4.86 -3.99 12.24
CA ILE A 24 3.46 -3.81 11.84
C ILE A 24 2.82 -2.70 12.68
N PRO A 25 2.37 -1.60 12.06
CA PRO A 25 1.64 -0.56 12.80
C PRO A 25 0.19 -1.01 13.06
N LEU A 26 -0.23 -0.91 14.32
CA LEU A 26 -1.58 -1.17 14.82
C LEU A 26 -2.00 0.01 15.70
N GLY A 27 -2.76 0.95 15.12
CA GLY A 27 -3.07 2.22 15.77
C GLY A 27 -1.79 3.00 16.05
N ASP A 28 -1.59 3.37 17.31
CA ASP A 28 -0.38 4.10 17.77
C ASP A 28 0.78 3.16 18.13
N ASN A 29 0.58 1.85 18.05
CA ASN A 29 1.61 0.86 18.37
C ASN A 29 2.36 0.40 17.11
N GLU A 30 3.67 0.22 17.23
CA GLU A 30 4.48 -0.49 16.24
C GLU A 30 4.96 -1.82 16.81
N VAL A 31 4.36 -2.93 16.35
CA VAL A 31 4.71 -4.27 16.84
C VAL A 31 5.90 -4.82 16.02
N PRO A 32 7.05 -5.12 16.65
CA PRO A 32 8.17 -5.75 15.95
C PRO A 32 7.83 -7.20 15.60
N LEU A 33 7.98 -7.56 14.32
CA LEU A 33 7.61 -8.89 13.82
C LEU A 33 8.76 -9.90 13.87
N ASN A 34 10.02 -9.47 13.75
CA ASN A 34 11.17 -10.37 13.79
C ASN A 34 11.18 -11.30 15.03
N PRO A 35 10.92 -10.80 16.26
CA PRO A 35 10.88 -11.65 17.46
C PRO A 35 9.69 -12.64 17.50
N LEU A 36 8.72 -12.50 16.57
CA LEU A 36 7.54 -13.35 16.46
C LEU A 36 7.70 -14.45 15.42
N ILE A 37 8.81 -14.47 14.68
CA ILE A 37 9.13 -15.55 13.74
C ILE A 37 9.15 -16.89 14.49
N ALA A 38 8.61 -17.93 13.86
CA ALA A 38 8.41 -19.27 14.43
C ALA A 38 7.47 -19.36 15.64
N LYS A 39 6.79 -18.26 16.03
CA LYS A 39 5.74 -18.29 17.06
C LYS A 39 4.36 -18.39 16.43
N LYS A 40 3.41 -19.00 17.16
CA LYS A 40 1.99 -18.97 16.78
C LYS A 40 1.43 -17.59 17.13
N ILE A 41 0.97 -16.87 16.11
CA ILE A 41 0.28 -15.59 16.26
C ILE A 41 -1.20 -15.76 15.89
N LYS A 42 -2.07 -15.00 16.55
CA LYS A 42 -3.48 -14.90 16.21
C LYS A 42 -3.79 -13.44 15.91
N LEU A 43 -4.47 -13.19 14.80
CA LEU A 43 -5.00 -11.89 14.45
C LEU A 43 -6.52 -11.97 14.54
N GLU A 44 -7.13 -11.02 15.24
CA GLU A 44 -8.58 -10.94 15.39
C GLU A 44 -9.08 -9.65 14.76
N TYR A 45 -10.10 -9.76 13.92
CA TYR A 45 -10.73 -8.60 13.31
C TYR A 45 -11.84 -8.08 14.24
N SER A 46 -11.70 -6.84 14.70
CA SER A 46 -12.64 -6.21 15.65
C SER A 46 -14.00 -5.84 15.04
N GLY A 47 -14.22 -6.08 13.75
CA GLY A 47 -15.45 -5.67 13.06
C GLY A 47 -15.45 -4.21 12.58
N ASN A 48 -14.39 -3.46 12.87
CA ASN A 48 -14.29 -2.04 12.54
C ASN A 48 -13.34 -1.78 11.37
N ILE A 49 -13.78 -1.01 10.38
CA ILE A 49 -12.94 -0.49 9.29
C ILE A 49 -12.88 1.02 9.42
N PHE A 50 -11.69 1.59 9.28
CA PHE A 50 -11.47 3.04 9.34
C PHE A 50 -10.74 3.52 8.10
N CYS A 51 -11.19 4.65 7.55
CA CYS A 51 -10.57 5.25 6.38
C CYS A 51 -9.12 5.64 6.66
N VAL A 52 -8.20 5.22 5.80
CA VAL A 52 -6.77 5.51 5.93
C VAL A 52 -6.43 7.00 5.89
N ASN A 53 -7.27 7.81 5.23
CA ASN A 53 -7.10 9.26 5.05
C ASN A 53 -7.78 10.09 6.14
N CYS A 54 -9.08 9.87 6.36
CA CYS A 54 -9.88 10.73 7.24
C CYS A 54 -10.25 10.08 8.58
N GLY A 55 -9.87 8.82 8.83
CA GLY A 55 -10.18 8.11 10.07
C GLY A 55 -11.65 7.74 10.26
N ARG A 56 -12.55 8.07 9.31
CA ARG A 56 -13.97 7.76 9.43
C ARG A 56 -14.22 6.25 9.46
N LYS A 57 -15.03 5.80 10.42
CA LYS A 57 -15.56 4.42 10.43
C LYS A 57 -16.39 4.15 9.18
N SER A 58 -16.18 3.00 8.56
CA SER A 58 -16.95 2.54 7.41
C SER A 58 -17.25 1.05 7.53
N ASN A 59 -18.26 0.59 6.80
CA ASN A 59 -18.59 -0.83 6.73
C ASN A 59 -17.80 -1.55 5.63
N LYS A 60 -17.15 -0.80 4.74
CA LYS A 60 -16.36 -1.32 3.62
C LYS A 60 -15.15 -0.41 3.39
N SER A 61 -14.04 -1.00 2.94
CA SER A 61 -12.90 -0.25 2.41
C SER A 61 -12.93 -0.25 0.88
N PHE A 62 -12.42 0.83 0.29
CA PHE A 62 -12.24 1.00 -1.14
C PHE A 62 -10.76 1.26 -1.43
N ASN A 63 -10.24 0.75 -2.55
CA ASN A 63 -8.82 0.78 -2.88
C ASN A 63 -7.95 0.34 -1.68
N GLN A 64 -6.92 1.12 -1.36
CA GLN A 64 -5.94 0.88 -0.29
C GLN A 64 -6.45 1.32 1.10
N GLY A 65 -7.74 1.12 1.40
CA GLY A 65 -8.29 1.38 2.74
C GLY A 65 -9.09 2.69 2.90
N TYR A 66 -9.61 3.28 1.83
CA TYR A 66 -10.38 4.52 1.88
C TYR A 66 -11.87 4.27 2.12
N CYS A 67 -12.57 5.24 2.71
CA CYS A 67 -14.03 5.27 2.67
C CYS A 67 -14.52 5.79 1.31
N TYR A 68 -15.79 5.51 0.97
CA TYR A 68 -16.36 5.90 -0.33
C TYR A 68 -16.19 7.39 -0.67
N PRO A 69 -16.46 8.36 0.24
CA PRO A 69 -16.23 9.77 -0.08
C PRO A 69 -14.77 10.12 -0.38
N CYS A 70 -13.81 9.53 0.33
CA CYS A 70 -12.39 9.74 0.04
C CYS A 70 -11.98 9.08 -1.28
N PHE A 71 -12.49 7.88 -1.55
CA PHE A 71 -12.26 7.18 -2.80
C PHE A 71 -12.72 7.98 -4.03
N GLN A 72 -13.85 8.68 -3.94
CA GLN A 72 -14.34 9.52 -5.03
C GLN A 72 -13.61 10.86 -5.16
N LYS A 73 -13.03 11.39 -4.07
CA LYS A 73 -12.46 12.74 -4.05
C LYS A 73 -10.95 12.80 -4.25
N LEU A 74 -10.21 11.80 -3.78
CA LEU A 74 -8.75 11.88 -3.76
C LEU A 74 -8.16 11.40 -5.09
N ALA A 75 -7.16 12.11 -5.60
CA ALA A 75 -6.46 11.76 -6.85
C ALA A 75 -5.66 10.46 -6.72
N GLN A 76 -5.12 10.16 -5.55
CA GLN A 76 -4.46 8.88 -5.26
C GLN A 76 -5.38 7.65 -5.34
N CYS A 77 -6.68 7.85 -5.50
CA CYS A 77 -7.67 6.80 -5.73
C CYS A 77 -8.09 6.67 -7.20
N ASP A 78 -7.53 7.49 -8.09
CA ASP A 78 -7.84 7.46 -9.52
C ASP A 78 -7.32 6.19 -10.19
N SER A 79 -7.98 5.80 -11.27
CA SER A 79 -7.57 4.69 -12.11
C SER A 79 -6.19 4.91 -12.74
N CYS A 80 -5.80 6.16 -12.98
CA CYS A 80 -4.52 6.50 -13.59
C CYS A 80 -3.29 6.10 -12.74
N ILE A 81 -3.48 5.85 -11.44
CA ILE A 81 -2.41 5.36 -10.56
C ILE A 81 -2.00 3.92 -10.88
N ILE A 82 -2.96 3.12 -11.34
CA ILE A 82 -2.71 1.72 -11.76
C ILE A 82 -2.46 1.66 -13.27
N HIS A 83 -3.07 2.57 -14.01
CA HIS A 83 -3.07 2.65 -15.46
C HIS A 83 -2.56 4.02 -15.91
N PRO A 84 -1.24 4.27 -15.93
CA PRO A 84 -0.69 5.57 -16.31
C PRO A 84 -1.19 6.08 -17.67
N GLU A 85 -1.51 5.17 -18.59
CA GLU A 85 -2.09 5.47 -19.91
C GLU A 85 -3.49 6.12 -19.86
N LYS A 86 -4.18 6.03 -18.71
CA LYS A 86 -5.49 6.66 -18.46
C LYS A 86 -5.36 7.99 -17.71
N CYS A 87 -4.15 8.54 -17.62
CA CYS A 87 -3.95 9.85 -17.01
C CYS A 87 -4.77 10.90 -17.75
N HIS A 88 -5.55 11.67 -16.99
CA HIS A 88 -6.43 12.73 -17.48
C HIS A 88 -5.95 14.11 -17.02
N PHE A 89 -4.69 14.21 -16.57
CA PHE A 89 -4.11 15.45 -16.06
C PHE A 89 -4.11 16.55 -17.13
N ASP A 90 -3.66 16.25 -18.34
CA ASP A 90 -3.61 17.21 -19.46
C ASP A 90 -5.00 17.67 -19.91
N GLN A 91 -6.05 16.95 -19.51
CA GLN A 91 -7.46 17.31 -19.77
C GLN A 91 -8.00 18.30 -18.73
N GLY A 92 -7.21 18.65 -17.70
CA GLY A 92 -7.60 19.56 -16.63
C GLY A 92 -8.60 18.97 -15.63
N THR A 93 -8.90 17.67 -15.71
CA THR A 93 -9.91 17.00 -14.86
C THR A 93 -9.32 16.29 -13.64
N CYS A 94 -8.02 16.44 -13.39
CA CYS A 94 -7.37 15.86 -12.21
C CYS A 94 -8.05 16.38 -10.94
N ARG A 95 -8.41 15.45 -10.03
CA ARG A 95 -9.10 15.80 -8.78
C ARG A 95 -8.25 16.70 -7.87
N GLU A 96 -6.93 16.53 -7.93
CA GLU A 96 -5.95 17.30 -7.16
C GLU A 96 -4.73 17.60 -8.06
N PRO A 97 -4.73 18.71 -8.83
CA PRO A 97 -3.68 18.98 -9.82
C PRO A 97 -2.26 19.04 -9.22
N VAL A 98 -2.07 19.71 -8.09
CA VAL A 98 -0.76 19.78 -7.41
C VAL A 98 -0.26 18.38 -7.00
N TRP A 99 -1.18 17.46 -6.68
CA TRP A 99 -0.83 16.07 -6.42
C TRP A 99 -0.45 15.36 -7.73
N GLY A 100 -1.21 15.56 -8.81
CA GLY A 100 -0.94 14.98 -10.13
C GLY A 100 0.45 15.32 -10.68
N GLU A 101 0.88 16.57 -10.57
CA GLU A 101 2.23 16.99 -10.98
C GLU A 101 3.32 16.19 -10.26
N LYS A 102 3.12 15.94 -8.96
CA LYS A 102 4.11 15.25 -8.15
C LYS A 102 4.17 13.74 -8.40
N TYR A 103 3.04 13.10 -8.72
CA TYR A 103 2.93 11.64 -8.71
C TYR A 103 2.65 11.01 -10.09
N CYS A 104 1.91 11.69 -10.97
CA CYS A 104 1.64 11.20 -12.31
C CYS A 104 2.78 11.56 -13.28
N MET A 105 3.42 12.70 -13.08
CA MET A 105 4.45 13.24 -13.98
C MET A 105 5.86 12.94 -13.50
N GLN A 106 6.07 11.76 -12.92
CA GLN A 106 7.38 11.30 -12.48
C GLN A 106 8.12 10.58 -13.61
N ASP A 107 9.43 10.74 -13.67
CA ASP A 107 10.26 10.02 -14.63
C ASP A 107 10.17 8.50 -14.43
N HIS A 108 9.86 7.79 -15.51
CA HIS A 108 9.82 6.33 -15.52
C HIS A 108 11.14 5.76 -16.06
N ILE A 109 11.91 5.08 -15.21
CA ILE A 109 13.11 4.37 -15.63
C ILE A 109 12.70 2.99 -16.15
N VAL A 110 12.87 2.77 -17.45
CA VAL A 110 12.59 1.48 -18.10
C VAL A 110 13.87 0.64 -18.11
N TYR A 111 13.85 -0.50 -17.42
CA TYR A 111 14.92 -1.50 -17.49
C TYR A 111 14.63 -2.46 -18.64
N LEU A 112 15.35 -2.32 -19.75
CA LEU A 112 15.30 -3.26 -20.85
C LEU A 112 16.23 -4.44 -20.54
N ALA A 113 15.68 -5.59 -20.18
CA ALA A 113 16.46 -6.81 -20.00
C ALA A 113 16.67 -7.49 -21.38
N ASN A 114 17.92 -7.55 -21.84
CA ASN A 114 18.30 -8.34 -23.01
C ASN A 114 18.65 -9.78 -22.58
N SER A 115 17.68 -10.69 -22.60
CA SER A 115 17.95 -12.10 -22.36
C SER A 115 18.32 -12.82 -23.67
N SER A 116 19.59 -12.72 -24.08
CA SER A 116 20.13 -13.57 -25.15
C SER A 116 20.61 -14.92 -24.57
N GLY A 117 19.85 -16.00 -24.82
CA GLY A 117 20.31 -17.37 -24.54
C GLY A 117 19.26 -18.44 -24.86
N LEU A 118 19.56 -19.33 -25.83
CA LEU A 118 18.79 -20.54 -26.12
C LEU A 118 18.75 -21.45 -24.88
N LYS A 119 17.57 -21.65 -24.30
CA LYS A 119 17.32 -22.71 -23.32
C LYS A 119 17.07 -24.03 -24.04
N GLY A 120 18.15 -24.68 -24.50
CA GLY A 120 18.11 -26.09 -24.86
C GLY A 120 18.12 -26.93 -23.60
N TRP A 121 16.98 -27.53 -23.25
CA TRP A 121 16.95 -28.60 -22.26
C TRP A 121 17.56 -29.84 -22.90
N ASN A 122 18.77 -30.20 -22.51
CA ASN A 122 19.31 -31.54 -22.74
C ASN A 122 19.15 -32.32 -21.43
N TYR A 123 18.30 -33.34 -21.46
CA TYR A 123 18.50 -34.56 -20.67
C TYR A 123 18.96 -35.64 -21.65
#